data_AF-A0A1Y3R311-F1
#
_entry.id   AF-A0A1Y3R311-F1
#
_cell.length_a   1.000
_cell.length_b   1.000
_cell.length_c   1.000
_cell.angle_alpha   90.00
_cell.angle_beta   90.00
_cell.angle_gamma   90.00
#
_symmetry.space_group_name_H-M   'P 1'
#
loop_
_entity.id
_entity.type
_entity.pdbx_description
1 polymer ?
#
loop_
_entity_poly.entity_id
_entity_poly.type
_entity_poly.pdbx_seq_one_letter_code
_entity_poly.pdbx_strand_id
1 'polypeptide(L)'
;MFGPFGRPKGHAGKYAPNTIQNFGGWDWYFAFPNTSISAPMPNKHNSGKWMYFFQDKQGRAFANEMCDLAVGQGIVQEAKASAKDEGVACFYIDGTDITAHQRVIRFFLDHNMIQRTKTGRLYNISFKFDQQTRGGQYGTDFTAQIKLEQFVNLDTGEMLPDPKL
;
A
#
# COMPACT_ATOMS: atom_id res chain seq x y z
N MET A 1 -25.73 8.94 -25.92
CA MET A 1 -26.33 9.01 -24.57
C MET A 1 -25.82 7.79 -23.82
N PHE A 2 -24.71 7.94 -23.11
CA PHE A 2 -24.05 6.83 -22.41
C PHE A 2 -24.66 6.69 -21.01
N GLY A 3 -25.24 5.53 -20.72
CA GLY A 3 -25.83 5.20 -19.42
C GLY A 3 -24.79 5.14 -18.30
N PRO A 4 -25.20 5.23 -17.04
CA PRO A 4 -24.28 5.31 -15.92
C PRO A 4 -23.52 3.99 -15.78
N PHE A 5 -22.19 4.09 -15.74
CA PHE A 5 -21.26 3.01 -15.42
C PHE A 5 -21.67 2.35 -14.10
N GLY A 6 -22.28 1.17 -14.19
CA GLY A 6 -22.48 0.30 -13.04
C GLY A 6 -21.11 -0.11 -12.50
N ARG A 7 -20.86 0.16 -11.23
CA ARG A 7 -19.73 -0.45 -10.51
C ARG A 7 -19.82 -1.97 -10.66
N PRO A 8 -18.72 -2.69 -10.91
CA PRO A 8 -18.75 -4.15 -10.83
C PRO A 8 -19.25 -4.54 -9.44
N LYS A 9 -20.27 -5.40 -9.39
CA LYS A 9 -20.70 -6.03 -8.15
C LYS A 9 -19.54 -6.90 -7.66
N GLY A 10 -18.87 -6.44 -6.60
CA GLY A 10 -17.84 -7.19 -5.91
C GLY A 10 -18.41 -8.54 -5.49
N HIS A 11 -17.77 -9.62 -5.94
CA HIS A 11 -17.98 -10.93 -5.38
C HIS A 11 -17.49 -10.88 -3.93
N ALA A 12 -18.41 -10.96 -2.98
CA ALA A 12 -18.11 -11.21 -1.58
C ALA A 12 -17.58 -12.64 -1.44
N GLY A 13 -16.30 -12.80 -1.76
CA GLY A 13 -15.52 -13.99 -1.46
C GLY A 13 -15.22 -14.05 0.03
N LYS A 14 -15.51 -15.19 0.63
CA LYS A 14 -15.33 -15.53 2.04
C LYS A 14 -13.84 -15.44 2.43
N TYR A 15 -13.41 -14.35 3.06
CA TYR A 15 -12.14 -14.32 3.78
C TYR A 15 -12.44 -14.16 5.26
N ALA A 16 -11.98 -15.12 6.07
CA ALA A 16 -12.06 -15.07 7.53
C ALA A 16 -11.17 -13.93 8.05
N PRO A 17 -11.56 -13.24 9.14
CA PRO A 17 -10.97 -11.96 9.49
C PRO A 17 -9.49 -12.13 9.82
N ASN A 18 -8.64 -11.33 9.19
CA ASN A 18 -7.24 -11.18 9.56
C ASN A 18 -7.12 -10.86 11.04
N THR A 19 -5.99 -11.20 11.66
CA THR A 19 -5.81 -10.89 13.09
C THR A 19 -5.60 -9.39 13.23
N ILE A 20 -6.65 -8.66 13.59
CA ILE A 20 -6.58 -7.24 13.91
C ILE A 20 -6.11 -7.10 15.34
N GLN A 21 -4.92 -6.54 15.53
CA GLN A 21 -4.41 -6.20 16.85
C GLN A 21 -4.31 -4.68 16.96
N ASN A 22 -5.07 -4.10 17.90
CA ASN A 22 -4.89 -2.71 18.24
C ASN A 22 -3.72 -2.58 19.23
N PHE A 23 -2.62 -1.96 18.81
CA PHE A 23 -1.48 -1.71 19.67
C PHE A 23 -0.90 -0.32 19.42
N GLY A 24 -0.84 0.50 20.49
CA GLY A 24 -0.21 1.82 20.44
C GLY A 24 -0.85 2.80 19.45
N GLY A 25 -2.16 2.71 19.24
CA GLY A 25 -2.88 3.56 18.28
C GLY A 25 -2.80 3.11 16.82
N TRP A 26 -2.45 1.84 16.59
CA TRP A 26 -2.40 1.22 15.26
C TRP A 26 -3.25 -0.03 15.21
N ASP A 27 -4.01 -0.19 14.13
CA ASP A 27 -4.69 -1.42 13.76
C ASP A 27 -3.73 -2.21 12.85
N TRP A 28 -3.21 -3.35 13.33
CA TRP A 28 -2.28 -4.21 12.59
C TRP A 28 -2.99 -5.38 11.91
N TYR A 29 -2.54 -5.73 10.71
CA TYR A 29 -3.09 -6.79 9.87
C TYR A 29 -1.96 -7.72 9.45
N PHE A 30 -2.17 -9.03 9.61
CA PHE A 30 -1.19 -10.05 9.28
C PHE A 30 -1.80 -11.13 8.40
N ALA A 31 -1.06 -11.59 7.41
CA ALA A 31 -1.43 -12.76 6.62
C ALA A 31 -1.39 -14.02 7.50
N PHE A 32 -2.37 -14.91 7.31
CA PHE A 32 -2.37 -16.19 8.02
C PHE A 32 -1.37 -17.18 7.42
N PRO A 33 -0.86 -18.14 8.21
CA PRO A 33 0.11 -19.14 7.75
C PRO A 33 -0.35 -20.00 6.56
N ASN A 34 -1.66 -20.07 6.30
CA ASN A 34 -2.29 -20.85 5.23
C ASN A 34 -2.78 -20.00 4.05
N THR A 35 -2.58 -18.67 4.07
CA THR A 35 -2.74 -17.86 2.86
C THR A 35 -1.73 -18.37 1.83
N SER A 36 -2.11 -18.48 0.55
CA SER A 36 -1.11 -18.71 -0.51
C SER A 36 -0.23 -17.45 -0.62
N ILE A 37 0.81 -17.39 0.21
CA ILE A 37 1.65 -16.22 0.34
C ILE A 37 2.49 -16.08 -0.93
N SER A 38 2.19 -15.06 -1.73
CA SER A 38 3.04 -14.64 -2.85
C SER A 38 4.18 -13.71 -2.42
N ALA A 39 4.15 -13.22 -1.18
CA ALA A 39 5.06 -12.20 -0.64
C ALA A 39 5.98 -12.79 0.44
N PRO A 40 7.31 -12.85 0.28
CA PRO A 40 8.19 -13.24 1.39
C PRO A 40 8.12 -12.23 2.55
N MET A 41 8.46 -12.67 3.77
CA MET A 41 8.59 -11.75 4.91
C MET A 41 9.75 -10.79 4.60
N PRO A 42 9.59 -9.48 4.82
CA PRO A 42 10.65 -8.53 4.56
C PRO A 42 11.87 -8.83 5.44
N ASN A 43 13.06 -8.81 4.84
CA ASN A 43 14.28 -8.83 5.62
C ASN A 43 14.31 -7.58 6.53
N LYS A 44 14.57 -7.76 7.82
CA LYS A 44 14.58 -6.67 8.81
C LYS A 44 15.53 -5.51 8.44
N HIS A 45 16.56 -5.78 7.64
CA HIS A 45 17.49 -4.76 7.16
C HIS A 45 16.95 -3.96 5.98
N ASN A 46 16.18 -4.58 5.09
CA ASN A 46 15.66 -3.96 3.87
C ASN A 46 14.16 -3.66 3.93
N SER A 47 13.53 -3.91 5.07
CA SER A 47 12.11 -3.61 5.30
C SER A 47 11.81 -2.14 5.07
N GLY A 48 10.75 -1.89 4.33
CA GLY A 48 10.16 -0.57 4.18
C GLY A 48 8.68 -0.66 3.88
N LYS A 49 8.08 0.48 3.55
CA LYS A 49 6.63 0.59 3.36
C LYS A 49 6.24 1.51 2.21
N TRP A 50 5.22 1.10 1.48
CA TRP A 50 4.37 2.03 0.73
C TRP A 50 3.29 2.58 1.66
N MET A 51 2.89 3.83 1.44
CA MET A 51 2.02 4.58 2.35
C MET A 51 0.79 5.11 1.62
N TYR A 52 -0.35 5.02 2.28
CA TYR A 52 -1.62 5.64 1.87
C TYR A 52 -2.09 6.57 2.98
N PHE A 53 -2.25 7.87 2.68
CA PHE A 53 -2.69 8.87 3.66
C PHE A 53 -4.19 9.12 3.53
N PHE A 54 -4.88 9.20 4.66
CA PHE A 54 -6.31 9.44 4.76
C PHE A 54 -6.59 10.56 5.79
N GLN A 55 -7.71 11.26 5.62
CA GLN A 55 -7.99 12.51 6.33
C GLN A 55 -9.30 12.49 7.15
N ASP A 56 -10.09 11.41 7.07
CA ASP A 56 -11.37 11.33 7.75
C ASP A 56 -11.78 9.87 8.02
N LYS A 57 -12.88 9.72 8.76
CA LYS A 57 -13.47 8.42 9.11
C LYS A 57 -13.73 7.50 7.92
N GLN A 58 -14.11 8.05 6.77
CA GLN A 58 -14.40 7.26 5.57
C GLN A 58 -13.09 6.77 4.94
N GLY A 59 -12.09 7.64 4.85
CA GLY A 59 -10.74 7.29 4.44
C GLY A 59 -10.09 6.27 5.38
N ARG A 60 -10.32 6.37 6.69
CA ARG A 60 -9.88 5.36 7.67
C ARG A 60 -10.56 4.01 7.43
N ALA A 61 -11.88 4.00 7.24
CA ALA A 61 -12.61 2.76 6.95
C ALA A 61 -12.10 2.09 5.67
N PHE A 62 -11.88 2.89 4.62
CA PHE A 62 -11.28 2.42 3.38
C PHE A 62 -9.84 1.90 3.58
N ALA A 63 -9.00 2.62 4.33
CA ALA A 63 -7.64 2.18 4.64
C ALA A 63 -7.61 0.83 5.37
N ASN A 64 -8.50 0.64 6.34
CA ASN A 64 -8.67 -0.63 7.06
C ASN A 64 -9.10 -1.76 6.11
N GLU A 65 -10.09 -1.52 5.25
CA GLU A 65 -10.52 -2.48 4.23
C GLU A 65 -9.36 -2.88 3.30
N MET A 66 -8.55 -1.91 2.85
CA MET A 66 -7.42 -2.18 1.96
C MET A 66 -6.29 -2.94 2.68
N CYS A 67 -6.02 -2.64 3.95
CA CYS A 67 -5.07 -3.41 4.76
C CYS A 67 -5.51 -4.88 4.87
N ASP A 68 -6.79 -5.10 5.23
CA ASP A 68 -7.40 -6.43 5.36
C ASP A 68 -7.34 -7.20 4.04
N LEU A 69 -7.74 -6.55 2.94
CA LEU A 69 -7.74 -7.15 1.61
C LEU A 69 -6.32 -7.50 1.13
N ALA A 70 -5.35 -6.61 1.35
CA ALA A 70 -3.97 -6.82 0.91
C ALA A 70 -3.33 -8.03 1.60
N VAL A 71 -3.53 -8.22 2.90
CA VAL A 71 -3.00 -9.41 3.59
C VAL A 71 -3.79 -10.67 3.24
N GLY A 72 -5.11 -10.56 3.09
CA GLY A 72 -5.99 -11.68 2.73
C GLY A 72 -5.71 -12.23 1.33
N GLN A 73 -5.30 -11.37 0.39
CA GLN A 73 -4.89 -11.75 -0.96
C GLN A 73 -3.39 -12.08 -1.08
N GLY A 74 -2.64 -11.98 0.03
CA GLY A 74 -1.19 -12.24 0.02
C GLY A 74 -0.39 -11.22 -0.80
N ILE A 75 -0.89 -9.98 -0.94
CA ILE A 75 -0.17 -8.84 -1.53
C ILE A 75 1.02 -8.45 -0.64
N VAL A 76 0.78 -8.39 0.67
CA VAL A 76 1.79 -8.22 1.71
C VAL A 76 1.53 -9.21 2.85
N GLN A 77 2.54 -9.51 3.65
CA GLN A 77 2.34 -10.28 4.89
C GLN A 77 1.87 -9.41 6.05
N GLU A 78 2.21 -8.13 6.03
CA GLU A 78 1.96 -7.21 7.14
C GLU A 78 1.54 -5.84 6.60
N ALA A 79 0.45 -5.33 7.17
CA ALA A 79 0.00 -3.96 6.97
C ALA A 79 -0.47 -3.37 8.30
N LYS A 80 -0.50 -2.04 8.39
CA LYS A 80 -1.10 -1.36 9.53
C LYS A 80 -1.73 -0.04 9.14
N ALA A 81 -2.74 0.38 9.88
CA ALA A 81 -3.37 1.68 9.73
C ALA A 81 -3.46 2.43 11.06
N SER A 82 -3.38 3.76 11.00
CA SER A 82 -3.64 4.62 12.16
C SER A 82 -5.05 4.38 12.69
N ALA A 83 -5.21 4.22 14.00
CA ALA A 83 -6.53 4.08 14.65
C ALA A 83 -7.29 5.41 14.81
N LYS A 84 -6.71 6.53 14.32
CA LYS A 84 -7.35 7.86 14.30
C LYS A 84 -8.13 8.06 13.00
N ASP A 85 -9.01 9.05 12.98
CA ASP A 85 -9.81 9.38 11.80
C ASP A 85 -8.94 9.88 10.64
N GLU A 86 -7.85 10.60 10.91
CA GLU A 86 -6.81 10.93 9.93
C GLU A 86 -5.51 10.16 10.22
N GLY A 87 -4.74 9.87 9.19
CA GLY A 87 -3.47 9.17 9.36
C GLY A 87 -2.95 8.50 8.10
N VAL A 88 -2.28 7.38 8.30
CA VAL A 88 -1.59 6.63 7.26
C VAL A 88 -1.82 5.13 7.42
N ALA A 89 -1.99 4.45 6.30
CA ALA A 89 -1.85 3.01 6.17
C ALA A 89 -0.51 2.68 5.53
N CYS A 90 0.17 1.65 6.06
CA CYS A 90 1.49 1.23 5.66
C CYS A 90 1.47 -0.23 5.22
N PHE A 91 2.04 -0.52 4.06
CA PHE A 91 2.08 -1.84 3.44
C PHE A 91 3.54 -2.27 3.33
N TYR A 92 3.92 -3.29 4.10
CA TYR A 92 5.32 -3.63 4.31
C TYR A 92 5.83 -4.67 3.30
N ILE A 93 7.01 -4.39 2.73
CA ILE A 93 7.73 -5.28 1.82
C ILE A 93 9.24 -5.15 2.00
N ASP A 94 9.99 -6.10 1.44
CA ASP A 94 11.43 -5.95 1.26
C ASP A 94 11.67 -4.91 0.15
N GLY A 95 12.34 -3.81 0.49
CA GLY A 95 12.58 -2.71 -0.44
C GLY A 95 13.58 -3.01 -1.55
N THR A 96 14.20 -4.19 -1.54
CA THR A 96 15.07 -4.67 -2.63
C THR A 96 14.34 -5.63 -3.58
N ASP A 97 13.12 -6.06 -3.25
CA ASP A 97 12.31 -6.97 -4.06
C ASP A 97 11.42 -6.18 -5.03
N ILE A 98 11.91 -6.02 -6.26
CA ILE A 98 11.19 -5.38 -7.37
C ILE A 98 9.80 -6.00 -7.59
N THR A 99 9.68 -7.33 -7.48
CA THR A 99 8.40 -8.01 -7.70
C THR A 99 7.40 -7.65 -6.60
N ALA A 100 7.86 -7.54 -5.36
CA ALA A 100 7.03 -7.08 -4.25
C ALA A 100 6.58 -5.62 -4.43
N HIS A 101 7.46 -4.73 -4.89
CA HIS A 101 7.07 -3.36 -5.23
C HIS A 101 5.98 -3.34 -6.30
N GLN A 102 6.19 -4.04 -7.42
CA GLN A 102 5.21 -4.10 -8.51
C GLN A 102 3.85 -4.65 -8.03
N ARG A 103 3.84 -5.68 -7.18
CA ARG A 103 2.61 -6.26 -6.64
C ARG A 103 1.82 -5.26 -5.79
N VAL A 104 2.48 -4.55 -4.86
CA VAL A 104 1.82 -3.52 -4.04
C VAL A 104 1.37 -2.33 -4.88
N ILE A 105 2.17 -1.90 -5.86
CA ILE A 105 1.83 -0.77 -6.73
C ILE A 105 0.62 -1.10 -7.61
N ARG A 106 0.56 -2.31 -8.20
CA ARG A 106 -0.63 -2.76 -8.95
C ARG A 106 -1.87 -2.75 -8.06
N PHE A 107 -1.76 -3.29 -6.85
CA PHE A 107 -2.85 -3.23 -5.86
C PHE A 107 -3.29 -1.76 -5.60
N PHE A 108 -2.35 -0.83 -5.41
CA PHE A 108 -2.68 0.58 -5.21
C PHE A 108 -3.38 1.21 -6.42
N LEU A 109 -2.98 0.86 -7.65
CA LEU A 109 -3.60 1.35 -8.88
C LEU A 109 -5.02 0.80 -9.04
N ASP A 110 -5.19 -0.51 -8.87
CA ASP A 110 -6.48 -1.21 -9.01
C ASP A 110 -7.53 -0.69 -8.01
N HIS A 111 -7.09 -0.29 -6.82
CA HIS A 111 -7.94 0.23 -5.75
C HIS A 111 -7.95 1.77 -5.65
N ASN A 112 -7.38 2.51 -6.61
CA ASN A 112 -7.33 3.98 -6.63
C ASN A 112 -6.72 4.61 -5.36
N MET A 113 -5.71 3.96 -4.80
CA MET A 113 -5.02 4.42 -3.58
C MET A 113 -3.96 5.50 -3.87
N ILE A 114 -3.63 5.74 -5.14
CA ILE A 114 -2.68 6.78 -5.54
C ILE A 114 -3.47 7.99 -6.03
N GLN A 115 -3.30 9.11 -5.34
CA GLN A 115 -3.93 10.37 -5.74
C GLN A 115 -3.47 10.77 -7.15
N ARG A 116 -4.33 11.50 -7.84
CA ARG A 116 -4.03 12.12 -9.14
C ARG A 116 -4.11 13.63 -9.03
N THR A 117 -3.28 14.32 -9.80
CA THR A 117 -3.39 15.77 -10.01
C THR A 117 -4.66 16.10 -10.80
N LYS A 118 -4.96 17.39 -10.91
CA LYS A 118 -6.08 17.88 -11.75
C LYS A 118 -5.99 17.45 -13.22
N THR A 119 -4.78 17.20 -13.73
CA THR A 119 -4.55 16.76 -15.11
C THR A 119 -4.62 15.25 -15.28
N GLY A 120 -4.95 14.51 -14.22
CA GLY A 120 -5.03 13.05 -14.23
C GLY A 120 -3.71 12.32 -13.97
N ARG A 121 -2.59 13.05 -13.88
CA ARG A 121 -1.26 12.49 -13.59
C ARG A 121 -1.18 11.97 -12.15
N LEU A 122 -0.58 10.80 -11.94
CA LEU A 122 -0.34 10.22 -10.62
C LEU A 122 0.66 11.06 -9.81
N TYR A 123 0.42 11.19 -8.50
CA TYR A 123 1.43 11.71 -7.58
C TYR A 123 2.60 10.72 -7.46
N ASN A 124 3.82 11.24 -7.50
CA ASN A 124 5.04 10.44 -7.39
C ASN A 124 5.33 10.05 -5.93
N ILE A 125 4.49 9.17 -5.37
CA ILE A 125 4.61 8.72 -3.99
C ILE A 125 5.94 7.99 -3.76
N SER A 126 6.40 7.98 -2.52
CA SER A 126 7.70 7.43 -2.13
C SER A 126 7.53 6.18 -1.27
N PHE A 127 8.44 5.23 -1.47
CA PHE A 127 8.65 4.14 -0.55
C PHE A 127 9.59 4.61 0.57
N LYS A 128 9.31 4.22 1.81
CA LYS A 128 10.11 4.63 2.97
C LYS A 128 10.70 3.41 3.68
N PHE A 129 12.02 3.35 3.76
CA PHE A 129 12.70 2.31 4.53
C PHE A 129 12.48 2.49 6.04
N ASP A 130 12.41 1.38 6.77
CA ASP A 130 12.29 1.41 8.23
C ASP A 130 13.55 1.98 8.89
N GLN A 131 14.73 1.78 8.29
CA GLN A 131 15.96 2.38 8.80
C GLN A 131 15.89 3.91 8.81
N GLN A 132 15.29 4.52 7.78
CA GLN A 132 15.08 5.98 7.74
C GLN A 132 14.10 6.43 8.83
N THR A 133 13.09 5.61 9.12
CA THR A 133 12.14 5.84 10.22
C THR A 133 12.83 5.78 11.59
N ARG A 134 13.70 4.77 11.81
CA ARG A 134 14.50 4.61 13.05
C ARG A 134 15.53 5.72 13.22
N GLY A 135 16.07 6.23 12.12
CA GLY A 135 16.98 7.38 12.10
C GLY A 135 16.30 8.74 12.22
N GLY A 136 14.97 8.79 12.40
CA GLY A 136 14.24 10.05 12.58
C GLY A 136 14.10 10.90 11.31
N GLN A 137 14.32 10.34 10.12
CA GLN A 137 14.27 11.10 8.87
C GLN A 137 12.82 11.35 8.45
N TYR A 138 12.38 12.59 8.62
CA TYR A 138 11.06 13.10 8.21
C TYR A 138 11.22 14.49 7.59
N GLY A 139 10.22 14.93 6.83
CA GLY A 139 10.23 16.28 6.25
C GLY A 139 11.42 16.51 5.31
N THR A 140 12.20 17.56 5.57
CA THR A 140 13.37 17.96 4.77
C THR A 140 14.51 16.96 4.82
N ASP A 141 14.59 16.16 5.88
CA ASP A 141 15.67 15.19 6.09
C ASP A 141 15.38 13.84 5.43
N PHE A 142 14.17 13.70 4.85
CA PHE A 142 13.78 12.52 4.11
C PHE A 142 14.14 12.66 2.63
N THR A 143 15.12 11.85 2.21
CA THR A 143 15.39 11.62 0.79
C THR A 143 14.82 10.26 0.39
N ALA A 144 13.80 10.28 -0.46
CA ALA A 144 13.23 9.07 -1.05
C ALA A 144 14.21 8.47 -2.05
N GLN A 145 14.70 7.26 -1.76
CA GLN A 145 15.53 6.49 -2.68
C GLN A 145 14.70 5.78 -3.74
N ILE A 146 13.45 5.42 -3.38
CA ILE A 146 12.53 4.68 -4.24
C ILE A 146 11.23 5.46 -4.38
N LYS A 147 10.81 5.69 -5.62
CA LYS A 147 9.64 6.46 -6.02
C LYS A 147 8.80 5.74 -7.06
N LEU A 148 7.52 6.11 -7.14
CA LEU A 148 6.56 5.49 -8.05
C LEU A 148 6.99 5.56 -9.53
N GLU A 149 7.62 6.65 -9.96
CA GLU A 149 8.07 6.83 -11.35
C GLU A 149 9.09 5.80 -11.83
N GLN A 150 9.77 5.12 -10.91
CA GLN A 150 10.67 4.01 -11.25
C GLN A 150 9.91 2.75 -11.67
N PHE A 151 8.61 2.68 -11.40
CA PHE A 151 7.76 1.50 -11.66
C PHE A 151 6.60 1.77 -12.60
N VAL A 152 6.14 3.02 -12.70
CA VAL A 152 4.90 3.37 -13.39
C VAL A 152 5.11 4.64 -14.20
N ASN A 153 4.61 4.67 -15.43
CA ASN A 153 4.45 5.91 -16.16
C ASN A 153 3.37 6.75 -15.45
N LEU A 154 3.78 7.87 -14.85
CA LEU A 154 2.88 8.66 -14.00
C LEU A 154 1.72 9.33 -14.76
N ASP A 155 1.83 9.49 -16.08
CA ASP A 155 0.78 10.07 -16.90
C ASP A 155 -0.27 9.01 -17.29
N THR A 156 0.16 7.79 -17.63
CA THR A 156 -0.76 6.73 -18.08
C THR A 156 -1.24 5.81 -16.95
N GLY A 157 -0.43 5.66 -15.90
CA GLY A 157 -0.63 4.65 -14.86
C GLY A 157 -0.20 3.24 -15.26
N GLU A 158 0.42 3.07 -16.42
CA GLU A 158 0.93 1.77 -16.88
C GLU A 158 2.23 1.40 -16.19
N MET A 159 2.37 0.11 -15.86
CA MET A 159 3.61 -0.44 -15.32
C MET A 159 4.74 -0.35 -16.35
N LEU A 160 5.92 0.06 -15.91
CA LEU A 160 7.12 0.01 -16.72
C LEU A 160 7.57 -1.45 -16.89
N PRO A 161 8.11 -1.82 -18.07
CA PRO A 161 8.54 -3.18 -18.36
C PRO A 161 9.74 -3.61 -17.51
N ASP A 162 10.70 -2.71 -17.30
CA ASP A 162 11.97 -2.97 -16.59
C ASP A 162 12.25 -1.90 -15.52
N PRO A 163 11.55 -1.91 -14.37
CA PRO A 163 11.82 -0.99 -13.27
C PRO A 163 13.22 -1.20 -12.69
N LYS A 164 13.87 -0.10 -12.30
CA LYS A 164 15.21 -0.12 -11.70
C LYS A 164 15.18 0.52 -10.31
N LEU A 165 15.70 -0.23 -9.33
CA LEU A 165 15.94 0.23 -7.96
C LEU A 165 17.34 0.80 -7.80
#